data_AF-A0AAU1CTC9-F1
#
_entry.id   AF-A0AAU1CTC9-F1
#
_cell.length_a   1.000
_cell.length_b   1.000
_cell.length_c   1.000
_cell.angle_alpha   90.00
_cell.angle_beta   90.00
_cell.angle_gamma   90.00
#
_symmetry.space_group_name_H-M   'P 1'
#
loop_
_entity.id
_entity.type
_entity.pdbx_description
1 polymer ?
#
loop_
_entity_poly.entity_id
_entity_poly.type
_entity_poly.pdbx_seq_one_letter_code
_entity_poly.pdbx_strand_id
1 'polypeptide(L)'
;MPNRGRTVRVEVLGTLRGEAAGVSVLPSASKPRQILALLALNAQHIVPVPVLMEELWGAGPPRSAPTTLQTYILQLRRRLRSAIPETTGVWDKNVLVTRHGGYLLDADPVDIDALEFDRLTGAGHTAYEVGDMAAASGHLTAALELWRGPALADVPHGRHLGIEVTRLKESRLGALERRIGADLRLGRHREVLGELCALCERHPLHESLRALQMLAYCADGRSSDALIAYKRLRETLVEELGLEPSPRIQRLHQAVLRGEEAMEVWSGPVRLGSDGELTG
;
A
#
# COMPACT_ATOMS: atom_id res chain seq x y z
N MET A 1 19.83 -6.49 -6.03
CA MET A 1 21.14 -5.79 -5.98
C MET A 1 20.91 -4.47 -5.27
N PRO A 2 21.64 -4.12 -4.19
CA PRO A 2 21.46 -2.82 -3.57
C PRO A 2 21.87 -1.74 -4.57
N ASN A 3 21.01 -0.75 -4.74
CA ASN A 3 21.06 0.25 -5.79
C ASN A 3 22.23 1.22 -5.52
N ARG A 4 23.42 0.95 -6.08
CA ARG A 4 24.68 1.66 -5.85
C ARG A 4 24.71 3.13 -6.33
N GLY A 5 23.56 3.74 -6.64
CA GLY A 5 23.45 5.14 -7.09
C GLY A 5 22.48 6.03 -6.30
N ARG A 6 21.67 5.48 -5.39
CA ARG A 6 20.72 6.26 -4.59
C ARG A 6 21.34 6.61 -3.24
N THR A 7 21.48 7.91 -2.98
CA THR A 7 22.19 8.43 -1.79
C THR A 7 21.27 8.79 -0.64
N VAL A 8 20.01 9.10 -0.94
CA VAL A 8 19.00 9.48 0.06
C VAL A 8 17.94 8.39 0.10
N ARG A 9 17.53 7.96 1.28
CA ARG A 9 16.38 7.10 1.51
C ARG A 9 15.30 7.89 2.23
N VAL A 10 14.07 7.82 1.74
CA VAL A 10 12.88 8.36 2.39
C VAL A 10 11.87 7.24 2.55
N GLU A 11 11.38 7.08 3.76
CA GLU A 11 10.63 5.92 4.20
C GLU A 11 9.31 6.41 4.80
N VAL A 12 8.20 6.12 4.14
CA VAL A 12 6.85 6.63 4.47
C VAL A 12 5.88 5.53 4.89
N LEU A 13 6.23 4.24 4.68
CA LEU A 13 5.41 3.07 5.04
C LEU A 13 5.55 2.70 6.53
N GLY A 14 5.36 3.68 7.40
CA GLY A 14 5.56 3.61 8.84
C GLY A 14 5.72 5.02 9.40
N THR A 15 6.49 5.17 10.47
CA THR A 15 6.95 6.51 10.85
C THR A 15 7.86 7.09 9.76
N LEU A 16 7.74 8.39 9.51
CA LEU A 16 8.54 9.07 8.49
C LEU A 16 10.02 8.99 8.87
N ARG A 17 10.78 8.28 8.02
CA ARG A 17 12.23 8.14 8.10
C ARG A 17 12.88 8.76 6.88
N GLY A 18 14.07 9.29 7.08
CA GLY A 18 14.82 9.98 6.06
C GLY A 18 16.28 9.97 6.42
N GLU A 19 17.10 9.28 5.64
CA GLU A 19 18.53 9.15 5.87
C GLU A 19 19.32 9.32 4.57
N ALA A 20 20.53 9.83 4.67
CA ALA A 20 21.51 9.75 3.60
C ALA A 20 22.89 9.54 4.21
N ALA A 21 23.61 8.52 3.73
CA ALA A 21 24.89 8.09 4.31
C ALA A 21 24.88 7.95 5.85
N GLY A 22 23.77 7.47 6.43
CA GLY A 22 23.58 7.30 7.88
C GLY A 22 23.24 8.58 8.66
N VAL A 23 23.08 9.73 7.99
CA VAL A 23 22.70 11.00 8.61
C VAL A 23 21.22 11.29 8.34
N SER A 24 20.49 11.69 9.38
CA SER A 24 19.06 12.03 9.26
C SER A 24 18.87 13.28 8.39
N VAL A 25 18.01 13.16 7.37
CA VAL A 25 17.61 14.30 6.51
C VAL A 25 16.25 14.90 6.91
N LEU A 26 15.61 14.32 7.92
CA LEU A 26 14.28 14.72 8.34
C LEU A 26 14.28 16.11 8.97
N PRO A 27 13.32 16.97 8.65
CA PRO A 27 13.11 18.19 9.40
C PRO A 27 12.66 17.92 10.84
N SER A 28 13.08 18.81 11.75
CA SER A 28 12.66 18.77 13.15
C SER A 28 11.24 19.32 13.35
N ALA A 29 10.82 20.29 12.53
CA ALA A 29 9.51 20.90 12.62
C ALA A 29 8.44 20.10 11.86
N SER A 30 7.22 20.08 12.39
CA SER A 30 6.10 19.30 11.86
C SER A 30 5.72 19.66 10.41
N LYS A 31 5.56 20.95 10.09
CA LYS A 31 5.14 21.40 8.75
C LYS A 31 6.14 21.02 7.63
N PRO A 32 7.46 21.23 7.79
CA PRO A 32 8.44 20.68 6.85
C PRO A 32 8.41 19.16 6.71
N ARG A 33 8.13 18.39 7.78
CA ARG A 33 7.95 16.92 7.69
C ARG A 33 6.74 16.56 6.83
N GLN A 34 5.62 17.26 7.00
CA GLN A 34 4.43 17.10 6.16
C GLN A 34 4.73 17.37 4.68
N ILE A 35 5.44 18.47 4.37
CA ILE A 35 5.85 18.78 2.99
C ILE A 35 6.69 17.65 2.40
N LEU A 36 7.72 17.18 3.14
CA LEU A 36 8.59 16.11 2.66
C LEU A 36 7.80 14.83 2.42
N ALA A 37 6.90 14.45 3.32
CA ALA A 37 6.06 13.28 3.18
C ALA A 37 5.16 13.37 1.94
N LEU A 38 4.50 14.52 1.72
CA LEU A 38 3.61 14.69 0.57
C LEU A 38 4.37 14.68 -0.75
N LEU A 39 5.54 15.32 -0.79
CA LEU A 39 6.42 15.29 -1.95
C LEU A 39 7.01 13.90 -2.22
N ALA A 40 7.29 13.11 -1.19
CA ALA A 40 7.79 11.74 -1.34
C ALA A 40 6.71 10.80 -1.90
N LEU A 41 5.46 10.95 -1.44
CA LEU A 41 4.32 10.20 -1.97
C LEU A 41 3.92 10.60 -3.39
N ASN A 42 4.27 11.83 -3.80
CA ASN A 42 4.08 12.35 -5.15
C ASN A 42 5.41 12.51 -5.89
N ALA A 43 6.41 11.67 -5.57
CA ALA A 43 7.71 11.78 -6.21
C ALA A 43 7.60 11.60 -7.73
N GLN A 44 8.46 12.27 -8.48
CA GLN A 44 8.37 12.42 -9.95
C GLN A 44 7.17 13.21 -10.47
N HIS A 45 6.27 13.69 -9.61
CA HIS A 45 5.16 14.56 -9.98
C HIS A 45 5.27 15.94 -9.35
N ILE A 46 4.74 16.96 -10.04
CA ILE A 46 4.71 18.33 -9.52
C ILE A 46 3.58 18.42 -8.49
N VAL A 47 3.91 18.78 -7.25
CA VAL A 47 2.93 19.18 -6.23
C VAL A 47 2.76 20.71 -6.30
N PRO A 48 1.58 21.21 -6.71
CA PRO A 48 1.34 22.65 -6.80
C PRO A 48 1.43 23.36 -5.45
N VAL A 49 1.84 24.64 -5.46
CA VAL A 49 1.87 25.47 -4.24
C VAL A 49 0.51 25.51 -3.51
N PRO A 50 -0.65 25.66 -4.19
CA PRO A 50 -1.94 25.62 -3.51
C PRO A 50 -2.21 24.32 -2.75
N VAL A 51 -1.78 23.18 -3.29
CA VAL A 51 -1.91 21.86 -2.65
C VAL A 51 -1.06 21.80 -1.39
N LEU A 52 0.20 22.25 -1.46
CA LEU A 52 1.07 22.35 -0.28
C LEU A 52 0.51 23.31 0.76
N MET A 53 -0.11 24.41 0.35
CA MET A 53 -0.72 25.36 1.28
C MET A 53 -1.95 24.78 1.97
N GLU A 54 -2.84 24.13 1.22
CA GLU A 54 -4.03 23.48 1.77
C GLU A 54 -3.64 22.33 2.72
N GLU A 55 -2.59 21.57 2.39
CA GLU A 55 -2.07 20.53 3.27
C GLU A 55 -1.62 21.08 4.63
N LEU A 56 -0.90 22.22 4.64
CA LEU A 56 -0.27 22.76 5.85
C LEU A 56 -1.17 23.66 6.70
N TRP A 57 -2.19 24.27 6.09
CA TRP A 57 -3.02 25.28 6.75
C TRP A 57 -4.53 25.10 6.49
N GLY A 58 -4.93 24.14 5.67
CA GLY A 58 -6.34 23.92 5.31
C GLY A 58 -6.97 25.18 4.71
N ALA A 59 -8.21 25.47 5.12
CA ALA A 59 -8.97 26.63 4.65
C ALA A 59 -8.52 27.98 5.25
N GLY A 60 -7.62 27.98 6.24
CA GLY A 60 -7.23 29.19 6.99
C GLY A 60 -5.74 29.54 6.91
N PRO A 61 -5.14 29.73 5.72
CA PRO A 61 -3.73 30.09 5.62
C PRO A 61 -3.48 31.52 6.17
N PRO A 62 -2.42 31.72 6.97
CA PRO A 62 -2.00 33.06 7.36
C PRO A 62 -1.52 33.84 6.13
N ARG A 63 -1.53 35.18 6.22
CA ARG A 63 -1.01 36.05 5.14
C ARG A 63 0.44 35.76 4.76
N SER A 64 1.23 35.26 5.71
CA SER A 64 2.63 34.86 5.53
C SER A 64 2.82 33.43 4.99
N ALA A 65 1.75 32.69 4.67
CA ALA A 65 1.85 31.30 4.24
C ALA A 65 2.75 31.10 3.00
N PRO A 66 2.69 31.94 1.93
CA PRO A 66 3.56 31.77 0.77
C PRO A 66 5.05 31.91 1.10
N THR A 67 5.44 32.93 1.87
CA THR A 67 6.83 33.17 2.27
C THR A 67 7.32 32.13 3.28
N THR A 68 6.44 31.66 4.16
CA THR A 68 6.74 30.58 5.10
C THR A 68 6.97 29.26 4.36
N LEU A 69 6.15 28.95 3.35
CA LEU A 69 6.33 27.76 2.51
C LEU A 69 7.68 27.78 1.80
N GLN A 70 8.05 28.91 1.17
CA GLN A 70 9.36 29.07 0.54
C GLN A 70 10.52 28.84 1.53
N THR A 71 10.36 29.31 2.77
CA THR A 71 11.34 29.10 3.85
C THR A 71 11.48 27.61 4.18
N TYR A 72 10.37 26.89 4.31
CA TYR A 72 10.40 25.44 4.56
C TYR A 72 11.02 24.66 3.39
N ILE A 73 10.71 25.02 2.15
CA ILE A 73 11.33 24.41 0.96
C ILE A 73 12.84 24.67 0.93
N LEU A 74 13.29 25.89 1.24
CA LEU A 74 14.71 26.20 1.32
C LEU A 74 15.43 25.38 2.40
N GLN A 75 14.81 25.21 3.57
CA GLN A 75 15.35 24.37 4.64
C GLN A 75 15.45 22.90 4.22
N LEU A 76 14.41 22.37 3.57
CA LEU A 76 14.41 21.02 3.02
C LEU A 76 15.52 20.82 1.99
N ARG A 77 15.67 21.76 1.05
CA ARG A 77 16.76 21.74 0.06
C ARG A 77 18.13 21.69 0.71
N ARG A 78 18.37 22.52 1.73
CA ARG A 78 19.64 22.55 2.44
C ARG A 78 19.93 21.20 3.11
N ARG A 79 18.94 20.60 3.79
CA ARG A 79 19.09 19.29 4.45
C ARG A 79 19.34 18.17 3.45
N LEU A 80 18.56 18.09 2.38
CA LEU A 80 18.74 17.08 1.34
C LEU A 80 20.09 17.22 0.65
N ARG A 81 20.50 18.45 0.32
CA ARG A 81 21.81 18.71 -0.31
C ARG A 81 22.98 18.38 0.61
N SER A 82 22.93 18.77 1.89
CA SER A 82 24.02 18.49 2.84
C SER A 82 24.24 17.00 3.09
N ALA A 83 23.25 16.18 2.78
CA ALA A 83 23.29 14.75 3.05
C ALA A 83 23.75 13.93 1.82
N ILE A 84 23.92 14.56 0.66
CA ILE A 84 24.46 13.95 -0.55
C ILE A 84 25.96 14.25 -0.64
N PRO A 85 26.85 13.22 -0.65
CA PRO A 85 28.29 13.44 -0.73
C PRO A 85 28.71 14.16 -2.03
N GLU A 86 29.60 15.14 -1.91
CA GLU A 86 30.14 15.93 -3.05
C GLU A 86 30.78 15.07 -4.14
N THR A 87 31.28 13.88 -3.76
CA THR A 87 31.94 12.90 -4.63
C THR A 87 31.01 12.18 -5.63
N THR A 88 29.70 12.35 -5.53
CA THR A 88 28.74 11.61 -6.36
C THR A 88 28.53 12.18 -7.77
N GLY A 89 29.09 13.34 -8.11
CA GLY A 89 28.91 13.94 -9.43
C GLY A 89 27.48 14.47 -9.68
N VAL A 90 26.59 14.37 -8.69
CA VAL A 90 25.17 14.78 -8.75
C VAL A 90 24.97 16.25 -8.34
N TRP A 91 26.05 17.03 -8.28
CA TRP A 91 26.09 18.42 -7.78
C TRP A 91 25.11 19.37 -8.48
N ASP A 92 24.63 19.02 -9.67
CA ASP A 92 23.74 19.83 -10.50
C ASP A 92 22.25 19.38 -10.47
N LYS A 93 21.94 18.21 -9.90
CA LYS A 93 20.53 17.76 -9.78
C LYS A 93 19.94 18.21 -8.45
N ASN A 94 19.14 19.25 -8.49
CA ASN A 94 18.30 19.64 -7.37
C ASN A 94 17.30 18.52 -7.05
N VAL A 95 17.54 17.73 -5.99
CA VAL A 95 16.59 16.70 -5.49
C VAL A 95 15.17 17.26 -5.32
N LEU A 96 15.06 18.51 -4.87
CA LEU A 96 13.80 19.23 -4.73
C LEU A 96 13.73 20.36 -5.75
N VAL A 97 13.09 20.09 -6.89
CA VAL A 97 13.02 20.97 -8.06
C VAL A 97 11.83 21.92 -7.95
N THR A 98 12.02 23.20 -8.29
CA THR A 98 10.88 24.11 -8.55
C THR A 98 10.48 23.99 -10.02
N ARG A 99 9.19 23.74 -10.29
CA ARG A 99 8.62 23.67 -11.64
C ARG A 99 7.25 24.36 -11.65
N HIS A 100 6.97 25.17 -12.66
CA HIS A 100 5.64 25.69 -13.03
C HIS A 100 4.62 25.83 -11.87
N GLY A 101 4.92 26.67 -10.86
CA GLY A 101 3.99 26.93 -9.76
C GLY A 101 3.93 25.89 -8.64
N GLY A 102 4.89 24.95 -8.60
CA GLY A 102 4.96 23.88 -7.62
C GLY A 102 6.37 23.36 -7.38
N TYR A 103 6.44 22.24 -6.66
CA TYR A 103 7.68 21.56 -6.32
C TYR A 103 7.58 20.08 -6.62
N LEU A 104 8.70 19.49 -7.00
CA LEU A 104 8.81 18.07 -7.33
C LEU A 104 10.00 17.49 -6.57
N LEU A 105 9.82 16.32 -5.97
CA LEU A 105 10.92 15.51 -5.47
C LEU A 105 11.37 14.55 -6.57
N ASP A 106 12.61 14.70 -7.00
CA ASP A 106 13.23 13.80 -7.96
C ASP A 106 13.60 12.49 -7.24
N ALA A 107 13.01 11.39 -7.68
CA ALA A 107 13.26 10.04 -7.15
C ALA A 107 14.50 9.37 -7.74
N ASP A 108 15.17 9.96 -8.74
CA ASP A 108 16.42 9.40 -9.29
C ASP A 108 17.47 9.22 -8.18
N PRO A 109 17.80 10.25 -7.37
CA PRO A 109 18.74 10.12 -6.24
C PRO A 109 18.08 9.64 -4.94
N VAL A 110 16.76 9.48 -4.89
CA VAL A 110 16.00 9.18 -3.66
C VAL A 110 15.34 7.81 -3.74
N ASP A 111 15.72 6.93 -2.82
CA ASP A 111 15.06 5.65 -2.61
C ASP A 111 13.82 5.85 -1.75
N ILE A 112 12.64 5.60 -2.31
CA ILE A 112 11.35 5.81 -1.64
C ILE A 112 10.64 4.47 -1.52
N ASP A 113 10.42 4.02 -0.28
CA ASP A 113 9.81 2.72 -0.01
C ASP A 113 8.39 2.58 -0.60
N ALA A 114 7.61 3.65 -0.65
CA ALA A 114 6.30 3.65 -1.32
C ALA A 114 6.38 3.35 -2.83
N LEU A 115 7.40 3.87 -3.54
CA LEU A 115 7.59 3.57 -4.96
C LEU A 115 8.00 2.11 -5.18
N GLU A 116 8.87 1.59 -4.31
CA GLU A 116 9.27 0.19 -4.36
C GLU A 116 8.11 -0.75 -4.00
N PHE A 117 7.27 -0.36 -3.05
CA PHE A 117 6.02 -1.06 -2.72
C PHE A 117 5.06 -1.10 -3.91
N ASP A 118 4.80 0.02 -4.57
CA ASP A 118 3.95 0.09 -5.76
C ASP A 118 4.52 -0.78 -6.90
N ARG A 119 5.84 -0.79 -7.08
CA ARG A 119 6.53 -1.64 -8.07
C ARG A 119 6.36 -3.14 -7.75
N LEU A 120 6.60 -3.54 -6.50
CA LEU A 120 6.52 -4.94 -6.06
C LEU A 120 5.08 -5.45 -6.07
N THR A 121 4.12 -4.63 -5.63
CA THR A 121 2.69 -4.99 -5.70
C THR A 121 2.21 -5.12 -7.14
N GLY A 122 2.61 -4.22 -8.04
CA GLY A 122 2.31 -4.35 -9.47
C GLY A 122 2.85 -5.64 -10.09
N ALA A 123 4.11 -6.00 -9.78
CA ALA A 123 4.70 -7.27 -10.22
C ALA A 123 3.97 -8.49 -9.63
N GLY A 124 3.62 -8.44 -8.34
CA GLY A 124 2.88 -9.50 -7.66
C GLY A 124 1.46 -9.69 -8.20
N HIS A 125 0.75 -8.60 -8.52
CA HIS A 125 -0.57 -8.66 -9.15
C HIS A 125 -0.49 -9.28 -10.54
N THR A 126 0.49 -8.87 -11.34
CA THR A 126 0.72 -9.42 -12.69
C THR A 126 0.99 -10.92 -12.62
N ALA A 127 1.87 -11.36 -11.71
CA ALA A 127 2.18 -12.77 -11.49
C ALA A 127 0.93 -13.57 -11.05
N TYR A 128 0.10 -12.98 -10.19
CA TYR A 128 -1.15 -13.59 -9.74
C TYR A 128 -2.13 -13.81 -10.90
N GLU A 129 -2.25 -12.82 -11.79
CA GLU A 129 -3.15 -12.87 -12.94
C GLU A 129 -2.75 -13.93 -13.97
N VAL A 130 -1.45 -14.12 -14.21
CA VAL A 130 -0.94 -15.14 -15.15
C VAL A 130 -0.81 -16.54 -14.51
N GLY A 131 -1.21 -16.70 -13.24
CA GLY A 131 -1.21 -17.99 -12.56
C GLY A 131 0.10 -18.37 -11.86
N ASP A 132 1.14 -17.53 -11.91
CA ASP A 132 2.40 -17.78 -11.20
C ASP A 132 2.27 -17.39 -9.72
N MET A 133 1.67 -18.30 -8.94
CA MET A 133 1.41 -18.08 -7.52
C MET A 133 2.70 -17.95 -6.69
N ALA A 134 3.79 -18.60 -7.12
CA ALA A 134 5.06 -18.55 -6.42
C ALA A 134 5.70 -17.15 -6.55
N ALA A 135 5.76 -16.61 -7.77
CA ALA A 135 6.23 -15.25 -7.99
C ALA A 135 5.30 -14.21 -7.34
N ALA A 136 3.98 -14.41 -7.42
CA ALA A 136 3.00 -13.53 -6.78
C ALA A 136 3.22 -13.46 -5.26
N SER A 137 3.30 -14.61 -4.59
CA SER A 137 3.58 -14.70 -3.15
C SER A 137 4.91 -14.03 -2.79
N GLY A 138 5.98 -14.31 -3.54
CA GLY A 138 7.30 -13.72 -3.31
C GLY A 138 7.33 -12.20 -3.42
N HIS A 139 6.79 -11.64 -4.51
CA HIS A 139 6.75 -10.18 -4.72
C HIS A 139 5.88 -9.47 -3.69
N LEU A 140 4.69 -10.00 -3.38
CA LEU A 140 3.79 -9.39 -2.42
C LEU A 140 4.32 -9.49 -0.98
N THR A 141 5.04 -10.57 -0.64
CA THR A 141 5.74 -10.67 0.65
C THR A 141 6.81 -9.59 0.77
N ALA A 142 7.68 -9.46 -0.24
CA ALA A 142 8.71 -8.42 -0.24
C ALA A 142 8.11 -7.01 -0.16
N ALA A 143 6.97 -6.76 -0.81
CA ALA A 143 6.26 -5.50 -0.71
C ALA A 143 5.79 -5.22 0.72
N LEU A 144 5.17 -6.23 1.36
CA LEU A 144 4.60 -6.11 2.69
C LEU A 144 5.67 -5.97 3.78
N GLU A 145 6.87 -6.51 3.59
CA GLU A 145 8.02 -6.34 4.48
C GLU A 145 8.54 -4.90 4.55
N LEU A 146 8.26 -4.05 3.54
CA LEU A 146 8.59 -2.62 3.58
C LEU A 146 7.79 -1.87 4.65
N TRP A 147 6.65 -2.42 5.09
CA TRP A 147 5.78 -1.78 6.05
C TRP A 147 6.27 -1.98 7.48
N ARG A 148 6.55 -0.87 8.17
CA ARG A 148 6.99 -0.83 9.57
C ARG A 148 5.89 -0.39 10.54
N GLY A 149 4.68 -0.11 10.05
CA GLY A 149 3.56 0.36 10.85
C GLY A 149 2.47 1.01 9.98
N PRO A 150 1.55 1.79 10.56
CA PRO A 150 0.68 2.69 9.80
C PRO A 150 1.51 3.73 9.04
N ALA A 151 1.14 4.01 7.78
CA ALA A 151 1.86 4.99 6.97
C ALA A 151 1.80 6.39 7.60
N LEU A 152 2.96 7.05 7.66
CA LEU A 152 3.14 8.39 8.21
C LEU A 152 2.56 8.58 9.62
N ALA A 153 2.70 7.58 10.49
CA ALA A 153 2.06 7.55 11.83
C ALA A 153 2.45 8.72 12.76
N ASP A 154 3.59 9.35 12.53
CA ASP A 154 4.16 10.45 13.33
C ASP A 154 4.13 11.82 12.62
N VAL A 155 3.50 11.89 11.45
CA VAL A 155 3.32 13.11 10.67
C VAL A 155 1.84 13.46 10.71
N PRO A 156 1.43 14.69 11.09
CA PRO A 156 0.02 15.04 11.03
C PRO A 156 -0.43 15.11 9.58
N HIS A 157 -1.65 14.66 9.27
CA HIS A 157 -2.17 14.64 7.90
C HIS A 157 -3.12 15.81 7.69
N GLY A 158 -2.83 16.64 6.69
CA GLY A 158 -3.82 17.49 6.04
C GLY A 158 -4.64 16.69 5.03
N ARG A 159 -5.43 17.41 4.22
CA ARG A 159 -6.36 16.79 3.27
C ARG A 159 -5.67 15.85 2.28
N HIS A 160 -4.52 16.25 1.74
CA HIS A 160 -3.86 15.55 0.64
C HIS A 160 -3.06 14.34 1.16
N LEU A 161 -2.35 14.48 2.28
CA LEU A 161 -1.72 13.32 2.92
C LEU A 161 -2.76 12.31 3.40
N GLY A 162 -3.90 12.75 3.92
CA GLY A 162 -4.96 11.84 4.37
C GLY A 162 -5.51 10.95 3.24
N ILE A 163 -5.63 11.50 2.04
CA ILE A 163 -6.02 10.75 0.83
C ILE A 163 -4.96 9.71 0.48
N GLU A 164 -3.68 10.09 0.44
CA GLU A 164 -2.59 9.14 0.11
C GLU A 164 -2.42 8.05 1.16
N VAL A 165 -2.52 8.38 2.45
CA VAL A 165 -2.47 7.39 3.54
C VAL A 165 -3.62 6.39 3.42
N THR A 166 -4.82 6.86 3.06
CA THR A 166 -5.97 5.97 2.79
C THR A 166 -5.69 5.08 1.58
N ARG A 167 -5.21 5.64 0.46
CA ARG A 167 -4.84 4.86 -0.74
C ARG A 167 -3.81 3.78 -0.41
N LEU A 168 -2.76 4.12 0.33
CA LEU A 168 -1.72 3.17 0.74
C LEU A 168 -2.27 2.07 1.65
N LYS A 169 -3.18 2.42 2.58
CA LYS A 169 -3.84 1.44 3.45
C LYS A 169 -4.65 0.43 2.65
N GLU A 170 -5.46 0.89 1.70
CA GLU A 170 -6.24 0.01 0.82
C GLU A 170 -5.33 -0.85 -0.07
N SER A 171 -4.27 -0.26 -0.63
CA SER A 171 -3.29 -1.01 -1.43
C SER A 171 -2.57 -2.09 -0.62
N ARG A 172 -2.23 -1.82 0.66
CA ARG A 172 -1.66 -2.81 1.57
C ARG A 172 -2.61 -3.98 1.81
N LEU A 173 -3.89 -3.67 2.03
CA LEU A 173 -4.90 -4.69 2.26
C LEU A 173 -5.09 -5.57 1.02
N GLY A 174 -5.19 -4.98 -0.17
CA GLY A 174 -5.25 -5.74 -1.43
C GLY A 174 -4.01 -6.62 -1.67
N ALA A 175 -2.81 -6.13 -1.34
CA ALA A 175 -1.58 -6.91 -1.42
C ALA A 175 -1.58 -8.11 -0.45
N LEU A 176 -2.06 -7.92 0.79
CA LEU A 176 -2.24 -8.99 1.78
C LEU A 176 -3.19 -10.06 1.25
N GLU A 177 -4.35 -9.66 0.73
CA GLU A 177 -5.35 -10.60 0.21
C GLU A 177 -4.81 -11.45 -0.92
N ARG A 178 -4.12 -10.83 -1.89
CA ARG A 178 -3.55 -11.56 -3.02
C ARG A 178 -2.39 -12.45 -2.63
N ARG A 179 -1.54 -12.02 -1.68
CA ARG A 179 -0.46 -12.87 -1.15
C ARG A 179 -1.06 -14.12 -0.50
N ILE A 180 -2.03 -13.94 0.39
CA ILE A 180 -2.71 -15.04 1.07
C ILE A 180 -3.43 -15.94 0.07
N GLY A 181 -4.12 -15.37 -0.93
CA GLY A 181 -4.75 -16.14 -1.99
C GLY A 181 -3.75 -16.99 -2.79
N ALA A 182 -2.56 -16.46 -3.06
CA ALA A 182 -1.49 -17.18 -3.73
C ALA A 182 -0.93 -18.30 -2.84
N ASP A 183 -0.69 -18.01 -1.56
CA ASP A 183 -0.20 -18.99 -0.58
C ASP A 183 -1.19 -20.15 -0.37
N LEU A 184 -2.50 -19.88 -0.36
CA LEU A 184 -3.53 -20.92 -0.33
C LEU A 184 -3.47 -21.82 -1.57
N ARG A 185 -3.28 -21.24 -2.77
CA ARG A 185 -3.12 -22.01 -4.02
C ARG A 185 -1.82 -22.82 -4.07
N LEU A 186 -0.80 -22.40 -3.32
CA LEU A 186 0.44 -23.15 -3.13
C LEU A 186 0.34 -24.21 -2.02
N GLY A 187 -0.83 -24.39 -1.40
CA GLY A 187 -1.04 -25.36 -0.33
C GLY A 187 -0.50 -24.93 1.04
N ARG A 188 -0.14 -23.65 1.24
CA ARG A 188 0.41 -23.11 2.50
C ARG A 188 -0.68 -22.67 3.49
N HIS A 189 -1.82 -23.37 3.51
CA HIS A 189 -3.00 -22.97 4.27
C HIS A 189 -2.76 -22.87 5.79
N ARG A 190 -1.94 -23.75 6.36
CA ARG A 190 -1.61 -23.71 7.80
C ARG A 190 -0.80 -22.48 8.19
N GLU A 191 0.09 -22.01 7.32
CA GLU A 191 0.98 -20.88 7.58
C GLU A 191 0.19 -19.56 7.64
N VAL A 192 -0.85 -19.43 6.81
CA VAL A 192 -1.66 -18.20 6.70
C VAL A 192 -2.83 -18.13 7.69
N LEU A 193 -3.27 -19.26 8.27
CA LEU A 193 -4.45 -19.31 9.14
C LEU A 193 -4.34 -18.38 10.36
N GLY A 194 -3.20 -18.38 11.04
CA GLY A 194 -2.99 -17.54 12.23
C GLY A 194 -3.10 -16.04 11.92
N GLU A 195 -2.49 -15.63 10.81
CA GLU A 195 -2.56 -14.24 10.32
C GLU A 195 -3.97 -13.88 9.85
N LEU A 196 -4.63 -14.76 9.10
CA LEU A 196 -6.00 -14.57 8.63
C LEU A 196 -6.98 -14.37 9.78
N CYS A 197 -6.85 -15.14 10.87
CA CYS A 197 -7.64 -14.94 12.07
C CYS A 197 -7.47 -13.52 12.62
N ALA A 198 -6.23 -13.05 12.79
CA ALA A 198 -5.97 -11.70 13.28
C ALA A 198 -6.49 -10.61 12.33
N LEU A 199 -6.37 -10.80 11.02
CA LEU A 199 -6.88 -9.86 10.02
C LEU A 199 -8.42 -9.77 10.05
N CYS A 200 -9.09 -10.91 10.16
CA CYS A 200 -10.55 -10.95 10.19
C CYS A 200 -11.14 -10.30 11.47
N GLU A 201 -10.43 -10.36 12.59
CA GLU A 201 -10.86 -9.64 13.81
C GLU A 201 -10.59 -8.13 13.72
N ARG A 202 -9.54 -7.70 13.00
CA ARG A 202 -9.28 -6.27 12.73
C ARG A 202 -10.23 -5.69 11.69
N HIS A 203 -10.73 -6.52 10.78
CA HIS A 203 -11.58 -6.13 9.66
C HIS A 203 -12.84 -7.02 9.61
N PRO A 204 -13.72 -6.93 10.62
CA PRO A 204 -14.81 -7.88 10.80
C PRO A 204 -15.85 -7.86 9.68
N LEU A 205 -16.03 -6.71 9.02
CA LEU A 205 -16.93 -6.52 7.87
C LEU A 205 -16.29 -6.90 6.52
N HIS A 206 -15.04 -7.35 6.51
CA HIS A 206 -14.31 -7.58 5.26
C HIS A 206 -14.56 -8.98 4.70
N GLU A 207 -15.51 -9.07 3.78
CA GLU A 207 -15.97 -10.33 3.18
C GLU A 207 -14.85 -11.14 2.51
N SER A 208 -13.94 -10.52 1.76
CA SER A 208 -12.84 -11.23 1.09
C SER A 208 -11.88 -11.94 2.05
N LEU A 209 -11.46 -11.27 3.14
CA LEU A 209 -10.63 -11.88 4.18
C LEU A 209 -11.34 -13.06 4.85
N ARG A 210 -12.64 -12.92 5.13
CA ARG A 210 -13.45 -14.00 5.69
C ARG A 210 -13.58 -15.18 4.73
N ALA A 211 -13.72 -14.94 3.42
CA ALA A 211 -13.66 -16.02 2.43
C ALA A 211 -12.31 -16.73 2.41
N LEU A 212 -11.20 -16.00 2.43
CA LEU A 212 -9.86 -16.61 2.49
C LEU A 212 -9.69 -17.45 3.77
N GLN A 213 -10.24 -16.99 4.90
CA GLN A 213 -10.29 -17.76 6.14
C GLN A 213 -11.12 -19.05 6.00
N MET A 214 -12.31 -18.98 5.39
CA MET A 214 -13.13 -20.15 5.11
C MET A 214 -12.40 -21.17 4.23
N LEU A 215 -11.74 -20.71 3.16
CA LEU A 215 -10.96 -21.55 2.26
C LEU A 215 -9.79 -22.24 2.97
N ALA A 216 -9.08 -21.49 3.82
CA ALA A 216 -7.98 -22.01 4.61
C ALA A 216 -8.45 -23.11 5.58
N TYR A 217 -9.60 -22.93 6.23
CA TYR A 217 -10.21 -23.96 7.08
C TYR A 217 -10.63 -25.20 6.29
N CYS A 218 -11.25 -25.03 5.13
CA CYS A 218 -11.62 -26.16 4.28
C CYS A 218 -10.38 -26.96 3.81
N ALA A 219 -9.31 -26.27 3.40
CA ALA A 219 -8.07 -26.92 2.99
C ALA A 219 -7.39 -27.70 4.14
N ASP A 220 -7.56 -27.25 5.39
CA ASP A 220 -7.07 -27.96 6.59
C ASP A 220 -8.03 -29.05 7.09
N GLY A 221 -9.13 -29.34 6.38
CA GLY A 221 -10.13 -30.35 6.75
C GLY A 221 -11.11 -29.90 7.85
N ARG A 222 -11.14 -28.60 8.16
CA ARG A 222 -11.90 -28.00 9.26
C ARG A 222 -13.17 -27.30 8.75
N SER A 223 -13.99 -28.00 7.98
CA SER A 223 -15.19 -27.42 7.35
C SER A 223 -16.18 -26.83 8.36
N SER A 224 -16.29 -27.37 9.57
CA SER A 224 -17.11 -26.78 10.64
C SER A 224 -16.67 -25.36 11.01
N ASP A 225 -15.35 -25.11 11.06
CA ASP A 225 -14.81 -23.79 11.38
C ASP A 225 -15.03 -22.79 10.24
N ALA A 226 -15.01 -23.26 8.99
CA ALA A 226 -15.40 -22.43 7.84
C ALA A 226 -16.88 -21.98 7.93
N LEU A 227 -17.79 -22.87 8.32
CA LEU A 227 -19.21 -22.53 8.51
C LEU A 227 -19.41 -21.55 9.68
N ILE A 228 -18.66 -21.72 10.77
CA ILE A 228 -18.67 -20.78 11.90
C ILE A 228 -18.16 -19.40 11.46
N ALA A 229 -17.10 -19.34 10.65
CA ALA A 229 -16.58 -18.07 10.12
C ALA A 229 -17.61 -17.34 9.25
N TYR A 230 -18.34 -18.05 8.38
CA TYR A 230 -19.44 -17.47 7.61
C TYR A 230 -20.54 -16.91 8.51
N LYS A 231 -20.96 -17.70 9.52
CA LYS A 231 -22.02 -17.30 10.45
C LYS A 231 -21.65 -15.99 11.17
N ARG A 232 -20.42 -15.89 11.69
CA ARG A 232 -19.92 -14.67 12.34
C ARG A 232 -19.94 -13.46 11.42
N LEU A 233 -19.44 -13.60 10.18
CA LEU A 233 -19.48 -12.52 9.20
C LEU A 233 -20.92 -12.05 8.94
N ARG A 234 -21.86 -13.00 8.76
CA ARG A 234 -23.27 -12.69 8.54
C ARG A 234 -23.87 -11.93 9.71
N GLU A 235 -23.64 -12.40 10.94
CA GLU A 235 -24.12 -11.74 12.16
C GLU A 235 -23.60 -10.29 12.20
N THR A 236 -22.30 -10.07 12.01
CA THR A 236 -21.72 -8.72 12.00
C THR A 236 -22.29 -7.83 10.88
N LEU A 237 -22.45 -8.33 9.65
CA LEU A 237 -23.00 -7.54 8.54
C LEU A 237 -24.46 -7.13 8.78
N VAL A 238 -25.26 -8.04 9.33
CA VAL A 238 -26.67 -7.77 9.64
C VAL A 238 -26.78 -6.76 10.79
N GLU A 239 -25.97 -6.93 11.85
CA GLU A 239 -26.00 -6.06 13.02
C GLU A 239 -25.49 -4.65 12.73
N GLU A 240 -24.36 -4.51 12.02
CA GLU A 240 -23.70 -3.21 11.79
C GLU A 240 -24.25 -2.47 10.56
N LEU A 241 -24.64 -3.19 9.50
CA LEU A 241 -25.02 -2.60 8.22
C LEU A 241 -26.46 -2.91 7.79
N GLY A 242 -27.14 -3.87 8.43
CA GLY A 242 -28.45 -4.35 7.99
C GLY A 242 -28.40 -5.09 6.65
N LEU A 243 -27.23 -5.64 6.27
CA LEU A 243 -26.99 -6.29 4.99
C LEU A 243 -26.72 -7.79 5.15
N GLU A 244 -27.12 -8.56 4.15
CA GLU A 244 -26.74 -9.98 4.04
C GLU A 244 -25.38 -10.12 3.31
N PRO A 245 -24.62 -11.20 3.54
CA PRO A 245 -23.36 -11.46 2.83
C PRO A 245 -23.54 -11.46 1.32
N SER A 246 -22.51 -11.04 0.58
CA SER A 246 -22.58 -10.96 -0.88
C SER A 246 -22.81 -12.33 -1.54
N PRO A 247 -23.37 -12.36 -2.77
CA PRO A 247 -23.61 -13.62 -3.49
C PRO A 247 -22.36 -14.47 -3.69
N ARG A 248 -21.17 -13.86 -3.69
CA ARG A 248 -19.89 -14.58 -3.78
C ARG A 248 -19.63 -15.39 -2.50
N ILE A 249 -19.81 -14.80 -1.33
CA ILE A 249 -19.64 -15.48 -0.04
C ILE A 249 -20.73 -16.53 0.17
N GLN A 250 -21.97 -16.22 -0.21
CA GLN A 250 -23.07 -17.20 -0.13
C GLN A 250 -22.78 -18.46 -0.97
N ARG A 251 -22.24 -18.30 -2.20
CA ARG A 251 -21.83 -19.44 -3.03
C ARG A 251 -20.72 -20.27 -2.39
N LEU A 252 -19.72 -19.62 -1.80
CA LEU A 252 -18.67 -20.31 -1.05
C LEU A 252 -19.25 -21.12 0.11
N HIS A 253 -20.14 -20.51 0.90
CA HIS A 253 -20.84 -21.21 2.00
C HIS A 253 -21.61 -22.45 1.51
N GLN A 254 -22.33 -22.34 0.39
CA GLN A 254 -23.04 -23.49 -0.19
C GLN A 254 -22.09 -24.60 -0.67
N ALA A 255 -20.95 -24.25 -1.28
CA ALA A 255 -19.93 -25.22 -1.67
C ALA A 255 -19.39 -25.99 -0.45
N VAL A 256 -19.11 -25.29 0.65
CA VAL A 256 -18.65 -25.90 1.91
C VAL A 256 -19.71 -26.86 2.48
N LEU A 257 -20.99 -26.50 2.45
CA LEU A 257 -22.08 -27.37 2.92
C LEU A 257 -22.22 -28.65 2.09
N ARG A 258 -21.92 -28.59 0.79
CA ARG A 258 -22.00 -29.73 -0.14
C ARG A 258 -20.74 -30.59 -0.17
N GLY A 259 -19.65 -30.14 0.47
CA GLY A 259 -18.35 -30.80 0.39
C GLY A 259 -17.69 -30.65 -0.99
N GLU A 260 -18.03 -29.61 -1.75
CA GLU A 260 -17.40 -29.28 -3.03
C GLU A 260 -16.01 -28.65 -2.82
N GLU A 261 -15.14 -28.67 -3.84
CA GLU A 261 -13.83 -28.01 -3.79
C GLU A 261 -13.97 -26.48 -3.71
N ALA A 262 -14.04 -25.98 -2.47
CA ALA A 262 -14.30 -24.58 -2.15
C ALA A 262 -13.35 -23.60 -2.87
N MET A 263 -12.09 -24.02 -3.10
CA MET A 263 -11.08 -23.23 -3.80
C MET A 263 -11.39 -23.05 -5.29
N GLU A 264 -11.94 -24.07 -5.96
CA GLU A 264 -12.36 -23.97 -7.37
C GLU A 264 -13.56 -23.05 -7.50
N VAL A 265 -14.55 -23.17 -6.61
CA VAL A 265 -15.75 -22.31 -6.58
C VAL A 265 -15.38 -20.85 -6.33
N TRP A 266 -14.42 -20.60 -5.43
CA TRP A 266 -13.95 -19.24 -5.14
C TRP A 266 -13.14 -18.63 -6.28
N SER A 267 -12.39 -19.45 -6.99
CA SER A 267 -11.56 -19.03 -8.12
C SER A 267 -12.40 -18.75 -9.35
N GLY A 268 -13.46 -19.53 -9.59
CA GLY A 268 -14.35 -19.40 -10.75
C GLY A 268 -13.63 -19.55 -12.09
N PRO A 269 -14.33 -19.79 -13.22
CA PRO A 269 -13.65 -19.89 -14.50
C PRO A 269 -12.94 -18.57 -14.79
N VAL A 270 -11.61 -18.63 -14.92
CA VAL A 270 -10.83 -17.55 -15.52
C VAL A 270 -11.48 -17.29 -16.87
N ARG A 271 -12.15 -16.16 -17.04
CA ARG A 271 -12.57 -15.72 -18.36
C ARG A 271 -11.30 -15.33 -19.10
N LEU A 272 -10.65 -16.32 -19.71
CA LEU A 272 -9.79 -16.08 -20.84
C LEU A 272 -10.68 -15.35 -21.84
N GLY A 273 -10.34 -14.09 -22.10
CA GLY A 273 -10.98 -13.31 -23.16
C GLY A 273 -10.94 -14.15 -24.42
N SER A 274 -12.14 -14.42 -24.93
CA SER A 274 -12.42 -15.17 -26.13
C SER A 274 -11.54 -14.73 -27.29
N ASP A 275 -10.96 -15.71 -27.97
CA ASP A 275 -10.64 -15.65 -29.39
C ASP A 275 -11.77 -14.96 -30.14
N GLY A 276 -11.42 -13.84 -30.77
CA GLY A 276 -12.22 -13.17 -31.77
C GLY A 276 -11.58 -13.37 -33.13
N GLU A 277 -11.47 -14.61 -33.59
CA GLU A 277 -11.49 -14.90 -35.02
C GLU A 277 -12.87 -14.46 -35.56
N LEU A 278 -12.88 -13.40 -36.35
CA LEU A 278 -13.86 -13.25 -37.43
C LEU A 278 -13.13 -12.68 -38.64
N THR A 279 -12.63 -13.60 -39.46
CA THR A 279 -12.65 -13.46 -40.92
C THR A 279 -14.09 -13.24 -41.38
N GLY A 280 -14.30 -12.19 -42.16
CA GLY A 280 -15.53 -11.90 -42.90
C GLY A 280 -15.29 -10.74 -43.85
#